data_AF-E0UQH7-F1
#
_entry.id   AF-E0UQH7-F1
#
_cell.length_a   1.000
_cell.length_b   1.000
_cell.length_c   1.000
_cell.angle_alpha   90.00
_cell.angle_beta   90.00
_cell.angle_gamma   90.00
#
_symmetry.space_group_name_H-M   'P 1'
#
loop_
_entity.id
_entity.type
_entity.pdbx_description
1 polymer ?
#
loop_
_entity_poly.entity_id
_entity_poly.type
_entity_poly.pdbx_seq_one_letter_code
_entity_poly.pdbx_strand_id
1 'polypeptide(L)'
;MINLERVAREIKTIGLYDLVLQDVQRIAGKNRVNEEEILQILDKTPEILKDYMQTNVEYNLSNIHLKDIELDDLKDDCKLKAIQINENLAKLKELEKYTLDFEQSATLVIIFSIEFFVLFSVQYFIVLLNLKDWQWWIYTLFASSVAIAYWYGKKQSKLYEKNKKKYDELYIETLKIIEELENNSCIKKSDLLISECEEHV
;
A
#
# COMPACT_ATOMS: atom_id res chain seq x y z
N MET A 1 2.41 -10.55 9.31
CA MET A 1 2.73 -9.43 10.24
C MET A 1 1.51 -8.53 10.46
N ILE A 2 0.31 -9.04 10.16
CA ILE A 2 -0.94 -8.30 10.24
C ILE A 2 -1.69 -8.81 11.47
N ASN A 3 -2.16 -7.90 12.31
CA ASN A 3 -3.07 -8.20 13.40
C ASN A 3 -4.52 -8.13 12.90
N LEU A 4 -5.16 -9.28 12.67
CA LEU A 4 -6.53 -9.33 12.11
C LEU A 4 -7.59 -8.78 13.05
N GLU A 5 -7.41 -8.91 14.37
CA GLU A 5 -8.35 -8.33 15.35
C GLU A 5 -8.35 -6.81 15.26
N ARG A 6 -7.15 -6.22 15.12
CA ARG A 6 -7.00 -4.80 14.84
C ARG A 6 -7.68 -4.42 13.52
N VAL A 7 -7.42 -5.15 12.43
CA VAL A 7 -8.07 -4.90 11.13
C VAL A 7 -9.60 -4.89 11.26
N ALA A 8 -10.18 -5.89 11.93
CA ALA A 8 -11.62 -6.00 12.10
C ALA A 8 -12.20 -4.82 12.90
N ARG A 9 -11.50 -4.39 13.95
CA ARG A 9 -11.88 -3.22 14.76
C ARG A 9 -11.79 -1.94 13.94
N GLU A 10 -10.71 -1.75 13.21
CA GLU A 10 -10.50 -0.57 12.36
C GLU A 10 -11.57 -0.46 11.28
N ILE A 11 -11.83 -1.54 10.53
CA ILE A 11 -12.92 -1.61 9.53
C ILE A 11 -14.27 -1.21 10.14
N LYS A 12 -14.55 -1.63 11.38
CA LYS A 12 -15.82 -1.34 12.04
C LYS A 12 -15.95 0.10 12.55
N THR A 13 -14.83 0.74 12.92
CA THR A 13 -14.87 1.94 13.77
C THR A 13 -14.26 3.19 13.14
N ILE A 14 -13.36 3.04 12.17
CA ILE A 14 -12.64 4.16 11.55
C ILE A 14 -13.27 4.46 10.19
N GLY A 15 -13.75 5.70 10.02
CA GLY A 15 -14.46 6.13 8.81
C GLY A 15 -13.64 6.05 7.52
N LEU A 16 -12.30 6.00 7.62
CA LEU A 16 -11.41 5.73 6.49
C LEU A 16 -11.78 4.43 5.75
N TYR A 17 -12.25 3.42 6.48
CA TYR A 17 -12.57 2.10 5.94
C TYR A 17 -14.07 1.89 5.68
N ASP A 18 -14.87 2.96 5.64
CA ASP A 18 -16.33 2.87 5.45
C ASP A 18 -16.71 2.11 4.16
N LEU A 19 -15.94 2.25 3.08
CA LEU A 19 -16.17 1.50 1.84
C LEU A 19 -15.92 -0.01 2.04
N VAL A 20 -14.85 -0.37 2.73
CA VAL A 20 -14.55 -1.77 3.08
C VAL A 20 -15.65 -2.33 3.99
N LEU A 21 -16.11 -1.54 4.97
CA LEU A 21 -17.19 -1.92 5.86
C LEU A 21 -18.51 -2.14 5.10
N GLN A 22 -18.84 -1.30 4.12
CA GLN A 22 -20.03 -1.47 3.27
C GLN A 22 -19.97 -2.78 2.49
N ASP A 23 -18.79 -3.17 1.98
CA ASP A 23 -18.61 -4.44 1.29
C ASP A 23 -18.77 -5.64 2.23
N VAL A 24 -18.22 -5.54 3.44
CA VAL A 24 -18.44 -6.56 4.49
C VAL A 24 -19.93 -6.69 4.83
N GLN A 25 -20.63 -5.57 5.01
CA GLN A 25 -22.08 -5.54 5.29
C GLN A 25 -22.90 -6.16 4.15
N ARG A 26 -22.52 -5.89 2.90
CA ARG A 26 -23.12 -6.47 1.70
C ARG A 26 -22.93 -7.98 1.65
N ILE A 27 -21.73 -8.48 1.96
CA ILE A 27 -21.44 -9.92 2.04
C ILE A 27 -22.22 -10.58 3.18
N ALA A 28 -22.31 -9.91 4.34
CA ALA A 28 -23.06 -10.39 5.50
C ALA A 28 -24.59 -10.34 5.31
N GLY A 29 -25.08 -9.61 4.30
CA GLY A 29 -26.51 -9.39 4.07
C GLY A 29 -27.20 -8.54 5.14
N LYS A 30 -26.46 -7.67 5.85
CA LYS A 30 -27.00 -6.85 6.94
C LYS A 30 -26.23 -5.55 7.18
N ASN A 31 -26.94 -4.53 7.66
CA ASN A 31 -26.40 -3.18 7.88
C ASN A 31 -25.52 -3.02 9.11
N ARG A 32 -25.46 -4.02 10.00
CA ARG A 32 -24.66 -3.98 11.23
C ARG A 32 -23.94 -5.31 11.41
N VAL A 33 -22.62 -5.25 11.48
CA VAL A 33 -21.72 -6.39 11.71
C VAL A 33 -20.91 -6.14 12.98
N ASN A 34 -20.58 -7.20 13.71
CA ASN A 34 -19.63 -7.13 14.81
C ASN A 34 -18.21 -7.55 14.35
N GLU A 35 -17.21 -7.42 15.22
CA GLU A 35 -15.81 -7.75 14.87
C GLU A 35 -15.61 -9.24 14.54
N GLU A 36 -16.32 -10.14 15.21
CA GLU A 36 -16.26 -11.58 14.95
C GLU A 36 -16.76 -11.93 13.55
N GLU A 37 -17.83 -11.27 13.09
CA GLU A 37 -18.37 -11.45 11.75
C GLU A 37 -17.45 -10.86 10.68
N ILE A 38 -16.83 -9.72 10.97
CA ILE A 38 -15.82 -9.13 10.08
C ILE A 38 -14.64 -10.09 9.96
N LEU A 39 -14.15 -10.67 11.06
CA LEU A 39 -13.08 -11.68 11.05
C LEU A 39 -13.45 -12.91 10.22
N GLN A 40 -14.67 -13.42 10.36
CA GLN A 40 -15.15 -14.56 9.57
C GLN A 40 -15.23 -14.22 8.07
N ILE A 41 -15.57 -12.98 7.72
CA ILE A 41 -15.62 -12.52 6.33
C ILE A 41 -14.21 -12.33 5.78
N LEU A 42 -13.28 -11.77 6.54
CA LEU A 42 -11.87 -11.66 6.16
C LEU A 42 -11.24 -13.03 5.85
N ASP A 43 -11.61 -14.07 6.60
CA ASP A 43 -11.15 -15.44 6.37
C ASP A 43 -11.74 -16.05 5.08
N LYS A 44 -13.04 -15.83 4.84
CA LYS A 44 -13.75 -16.38 3.66
C LYS A 44 -13.55 -15.58 2.38
N THR A 45 -13.21 -14.30 2.50
CA THR A 45 -13.13 -13.34 1.40
C THR A 45 -11.84 -12.52 1.56
N PRO A 46 -10.70 -13.06 1.08
CA PRO A 46 -9.38 -12.40 1.19
C PRO A 46 -9.34 -11.01 0.55
N GLU A 47 -10.28 -10.72 -0.35
CA GLU A 47 -10.37 -9.47 -1.08
C GLU A 47 -10.70 -8.31 -0.14
N ILE A 48 -11.49 -8.53 0.91
CA ILE A 48 -11.73 -7.51 1.94
C ILE A 48 -10.42 -7.08 2.63
N LEU A 49 -9.54 -8.04 2.92
CA LEU A 49 -8.24 -7.72 3.51
C LEU A 49 -7.36 -6.95 2.52
N LYS A 50 -7.41 -7.30 1.23
CA LYS A 50 -6.68 -6.55 0.19
C LYS A 50 -7.18 -5.12 0.07
N ASP A 51 -8.49 -4.90 0.11
CA ASP A 51 -9.08 -3.56 0.00
C ASP A 51 -8.72 -2.69 1.21
N TYR A 52 -8.74 -3.27 2.42
CA TYR A 52 -8.21 -2.63 3.62
C TYR A 52 -6.72 -2.27 3.44
N MET A 53 -5.91 -3.22 2.98
CA MET A 53 -4.48 -3.00 2.81
C MET A 53 -4.16 -1.94 1.75
N GLN A 54 -4.95 -1.92 0.68
CA GLN A 54 -4.87 -0.92 -0.37
C GLN A 54 -5.20 0.46 0.16
N THR A 55 -6.30 0.60 0.91
CA THR A 55 -6.68 1.86 1.57
C THR A 55 -5.52 2.39 2.42
N ASN A 56 -4.87 1.53 3.19
CA ASN A 56 -3.70 1.92 3.98
C ASN A 56 -2.57 2.48 3.13
N VAL A 57 -2.18 1.77 2.08
CA VAL A 57 -1.10 2.24 1.20
C VAL A 57 -1.43 3.57 0.55
N GLU A 58 -2.68 3.76 0.10
CA GLU A 58 -3.14 5.02 -0.52
C GLU A 58 -3.06 6.21 0.46
N TYR A 59 -3.28 5.96 1.75
CA TYR A 59 -3.21 6.97 2.81
C TYR A 59 -1.86 7.01 3.53
N ASN A 60 -0.84 6.32 3.02
CA ASN A 60 0.51 6.20 3.61
C ASN A 60 0.53 5.60 5.03
N LEU A 61 -0.42 4.73 5.31
CA LEU A 61 -0.52 3.96 6.54
C LEU A 61 0.12 2.58 6.33
N SER A 62 0.79 2.06 7.35
CA SER A 62 1.45 0.76 7.27
C SER A 62 0.48 -0.38 7.54
N ASN A 63 0.53 -1.43 6.73
CA ASN A 63 -0.16 -2.70 6.98
C ASN A 63 0.62 -3.62 7.94
N ILE A 64 1.83 -3.23 8.32
CA ILE A 64 2.67 -4.01 9.22
C ILE A 64 2.32 -3.63 10.66
N HIS A 65 1.59 -4.50 11.33
CA HIS A 65 1.14 -4.32 12.71
C HIS A 65 2.16 -4.90 13.72
N LEU A 66 3.46 -4.81 13.42
CA LEU A 66 4.55 -5.21 14.32
C LEU A 66 5.36 -3.99 14.74
N LYS A 67 5.56 -3.84 16.05
CA LYS A 67 6.54 -2.89 16.59
C LYS A 67 7.95 -3.44 16.50
N ASP A 68 8.92 -2.54 16.61
CA ASP A 68 10.33 -2.91 16.70
C ASP A 68 10.59 -3.72 17.97
N ILE A 69 11.54 -4.64 17.89
CA ILE A 69 11.96 -5.48 19.00
C ILE A 69 12.91 -4.68 19.90
N GLU A 70 12.59 -4.62 21.20
CA GLU A 70 13.46 -4.05 22.23
C GLU A 70 14.70 -4.93 22.43
N LEU A 71 15.88 -4.30 22.47
CA LEU A 71 17.17 -5.02 22.45
C LEU A 71 17.78 -5.25 23.83
N ASP A 72 17.30 -4.56 24.86
CA ASP A 72 17.96 -4.48 26.16
C ASP A 72 17.99 -5.83 26.89
N ASP A 73 16.88 -6.58 26.82
CA ASP A 73 16.69 -7.85 27.53
C ASP A 73 17.06 -9.11 26.71
N LEU A 74 17.54 -8.93 25.48
CA LEU A 74 17.87 -10.05 24.59
C LEU A 74 19.27 -10.61 24.88
N LYS A 75 19.44 -11.92 24.66
CA LYS A 75 20.76 -12.55 24.59
C LYS A 75 21.52 -12.09 23.33
N ASP A 76 22.84 -12.04 23.38
CA ASP A 76 23.67 -11.52 22.28
C ASP A 76 23.40 -12.16 20.91
N ASP A 77 23.18 -13.48 20.85
CA ASP A 77 22.84 -14.20 19.61
C ASP A 77 21.46 -13.77 19.04
N CYS A 78 20.53 -13.39 19.92
CA CYS A 78 19.20 -12.91 19.53
C CYS A 78 19.18 -11.42 19.19
N LYS A 79 20.10 -10.61 19.74
CA LYS A 79 20.22 -9.18 19.44
C LYS A 79 20.51 -8.93 17.96
N LEU A 80 21.43 -9.68 17.35
CA LEU A 80 21.79 -9.50 15.94
C LEU A 80 20.60 -9.74 15.01
N LYS A 81 19.83 -10.81 15.26
CA LYS A 81 18.61 -11.13 14.51
C LYS A 81 17.49 -10.12 14.76
N ALA A 82 17.34 -9.62 15.98
CA ALA A 82 16.37 -8.58 16.30
C ALA A 82 16.68 -7.25 15.60
N ILE A 83 17.96 -6.85 15.53
CA ILE A 83 18.40 -5.69 14.75
C ILE A 83 18.05 -5.89 13.27
N GLN A 84 18.35 -7.07 12.70
CA GLN A 84 18.00 -7.39 11.32
C GLN A 84 16.49 -7.31 11.08
N ILE A 85 15.66 -7.79 12.01
CA ILE A 85 14.20 -7.67 11.91
C ILE A 85 13.79 -6.19 11.90
N ASN A 86 14.30 -5.36 12.83
CA ASN A 86 13.93 -3.94 12.89
C ASN A 86 14.32 -3.20 11.59
N GLU A 87 15.51 -3.48 11.04
CA GLU A 87 15.93 -2.94 9.74
C GLU A 87 15.04 -3.43 8.60
N ASN A 88 14.64 -4.70 8.63
CA ASN A 88 13.75 -5.26 7.62
C ASN A 88 12.34 -4.66 7.72
N LEU A 89 11.80 -4.47 8.93
CA LEU A 89 10.51 -3.81 9.16
C LEU A 89 10.52 -2.39 8.60
N ALA A 90 11.59 -1.62 8.83
CA ALA A 90 11.74 -0.28 8.26
C ALA A 90 11.74 -0.29 6.72
N LYS A 91 12.51 -1.20 6.11
CA LYS A 91 12.56 -1.37 4.65
C LYS A 91 11.22 -1.85 4.08
N LEU A 92 10.53 -2.75 4.77
CA LEU A 92 9.22 -3.25 4.36
C LEU A 92 8.22 -2.10 4.30
N LYS A 93 8.14 -1.27 5.36
CA LYS A 93 7.30 -0.06 5.40
C LYS A 93 7.56 0.89 4.22
N GLU A 94 8.84 1.11 3.88
CA GLU A 94 9.20 1.94 2.72
C GLU A 94 8.71 1.35 1.37
N LEU A 95 8.71 0.01 1.29
CA LEU A 95 8.36 -0.73 0.09
C LEU A 95 6.86 -1.04 -0.06
N GLU A 96 6.05 -0.87 1.01
CA GLU A 96 4.60 -1.14 0.99
C GLU A 96 3.88 -0.40 -0.14
N LYS A 97 4.31 0.81 -0.49
CA LYS A 97 3.73 1.55 -1.64
C LYS A 97 3.79 0.83 -2.98
N TYR A 98 4.70 -0.14 -3.14
CA TYR A 98 4.85 -0.92 -4.35
C TYR A 98 4.02 -2.22 -4.33
N THR A 99 3.30 -2.53 -3.25
CA THR A 99 2.38 -3.67 -3.23
C THR A 99 1.12 -3.41 -4.05
N LEU A 100 0.71 -2.13 -4.16
CA LEU A 100 -0.31 -1.67 -5.10
C LEU A 100 0.11 -1.95 -6.54
N ASP A 101 -0.86 -2.32 -7.37
CA ASP A 101 -0.64 -2.44 -8.79
C ASP A 101 -0.37 -1.04 -9.38
N PHE A 102 0.60 -0.96 -10.31
CA PHE A 102 0.98 0.32 -10.90
C PHE A 102 -0.22 1.05 -11.55
N GLU A 103 -1.18 0.30 -12.08
CA GLU A 103 -2.41 0.82 -12.67
C GLU A 103 -3.30 1.57 -11.67
N GLN A 104 -3.27 1.16 -10.41
CA GLN A 104 -4.01 1.78 -9.30
C GLN A 104 -3.15 2.78 -8.53
N SER A 105 -1.86 2.90 -8.87
CA SER A 105 -0.95 3.79 -8.17
C SER A 105 -1.26 5.26 -8.46
N ALA A 106 -1.09 6.11 -7.44
CA ALA A 106 -1.12 7.56 -7.60
C ALA A 106 -0.11 8.07 -8.66
N THR A 107 0.97 7.33 -8.91
CA THR A 107 1.97 7.68 -9.93
C THR A 107 1.36 7.70 -11.33
N LEU A 108 0.58 6.68 -11.70
CA LEU A 108 -0.05 6.62 -13.02
C LEU A 108 -1.16 7.67 -13.15
N VAL A 109 -1.96 7.87 -12.11
CA VAL A 109 -2.99 8.92 -12.06
C VAL A 109 -2.39 10.31 -12.26
N ILE A 110 -1.25 10.60 -11.62
CA ILE A 110 -0.53 11.88 -11.79
C ILE A 110 -0.03 12.04 -13.23
N ILE A 111 0.58 11.01 -13.81
CA ILE A 111 1.06 11.04 -15.20
C ILE A 111 -0.11 11.39 -16.14
N PHE A 112 -1.24 10.68 -16.03
CA PHE A 112 -2.40 10.95 -16.87
C PHE A 112 -3.00 12.33 -16.62
N SER A 113 -3.10 12.76 -15.36
CA SER A 113 -3.69 14.06 -14.99
C SER A 113 -2.90 15.22 -15.61
N ILE A 114 -1.57 15.14 -15.60
CA ILE A 114 -0.70 16.14 -16.24
C ILE A 114 -0.93 16.15 -17.76
N GLU A 115 -0.94 14.98 -18.42
CA GLU A 115 -1.15 14.91 -19.87
C GLU A 115 -2.53 15.42 -20.29
N PHE A 116 -3.58 15.08 -19.55
CA PHE A 116 -4.92 15.61 -19.80
C PHE A 116 -4.96 17.13 -19.60
N PHE A 117 -4.37 17.64 -18.53
CA PHE A 117 -4.30 19.08 -18.27
C PHE A 117 -3.58 19.83 -19.41
N VAL A 118 -2.45 19.30 -19.87
CA VAL A 118 -1.69 19.87 -21.00
C VAL A 118 -2.53 19.83 -22.28
N LEU A 119 -3.18 18.69 -22.59
CA LEU A 119 -4.03 18.55 -23.77
C LEU A 119 -5.16 19.59 -23.80
N PHE A 120 -5.90 19.72 -22.69
CA PHE A 120 -6.99 20.68 -22.59
C PHE A 120 -6.50 22.12 -22.66
N SER A 121 -5.39 22.43 -21.99
CA SER A 121 -4.78 23.76 -22.03
C SER A 121 -4.35 24.13 -23.44
N VAL A 122 -3.68 23.20 -24.14
CA VAL A 122 -3.24 23.38 -25.53
C VAL A 122 -4.43 23.60 -26.46
N GLN A 123 -5.47 22.77 -26.36
CA GLN A 123 -6.70 22.94 -27.15
C GLN A 123 -7.34 24.31 -26.92
N TYR A 124 -7.39 24.75 -25.68
CA TYR A 124 -7.93 26.05 -25.30
C TYR A 124 -7.14 27.21 -25.92
N PHE A 125 -5.80 27.17 -25.89
CA PHE A 125 -4.96 28.19 -26.52
C PHE A 125 -5.09 28.23 -28.04
N ILE A 126 -5.21 27.08 -28.71
CA ILE A 126 -5.42 27.03 -30.17
C ILE A 126 -6.69 27.80 -30.55
N VAL A 127 -7.78 27.58 -29.80
CA VAL A 127 -9.06 28.23 -30.04
C VAL A 127 -9.01 29.72 -29.72
N LEU A 128 -8.49 30.10 -28.54
CA LEU A 128 -8.44 31.50 -28.12
C LEU A 128 -7.53 32.37 -28.98
N LEU A 129 -6.35 31.87 -29.34
CA LEU A 129 -5.33 32.62 -30.06
C LEU A 129 -5.44 32.43 -31.59
N ASN A 130 -6.46 31.70 -32.04
CA ASN A 130 -6.70 31.38 -33.45
C ASN A 130 -5.46 30.77 -34.16
N LEU A 131 -4.77 29.85 -33.48
CA LEU A 131 -3.53 29.22 -33.96
C LEU A 131 -3.77 28.02 -34.89
N LYS A 132 -4.83 28.05 -35.71
CA LYS A 132 -5.25 26.94 -36.56
C LYS A 132 -4.13 26.47 -37.51
N ASP A 133 -3.33 27.38 -38.04
CA ASP A 133 -2.25 27.06 -38.98
C ASP A 133 -1.10 26.30 -38.29
N TRP A 134 -0.92 26.48 -36.99
CA TRP A 134 0.11 25.81 -36.18
C TRP A 134 -0.40 24.55 -35.48
N GLN A 135 -1.69 24.24 -35.60
CA GLN A 135 -2.35 23.12 -34.94
C GLN A 135 -1.63 21.79 -35.16
N TRP A 136 -1.12 21.56 -36.38
CA TRP A 136 -0.36 20.34 -36.69
C TRP A 136 0.92 20.24 -35.87
N TRP A 137 1.72 21.31 -35.79
CA TRP A 137 2.98 21.33 -35.04
C TRP A 137 2.74 21.14 -33.55
N ILE A 138 1.70 21.78 -33.04
CA ILE A 138 1.32 21.71 -31.63
C ILE A 138 0.89 20.28 -31.27
N TYR A 139 0.05 19.64 -32.08
CA TYR A 139 -0.35 18.25 -31.84
C TYR A 139 0.78 17.24 -32.06
N THR A 140 1.71 17.48 -32.99
CA THR A 140 2.89 16.62 -33.14
C THR A 140 3.80 16.70 -31.92
N LEU A 141 4.00 17.91 -31.36
CA LEU A 141 4.75 18.09 -30.11
C LEU A 141 4.05 17.38 -28.94
N PHE A 142 2.72 17.51 -28.84
CA PHE A 142 1.93 16.81 -27.83
C PHE A 142 1.99 15.28 -27.99
N ALA A 143 1.88 14.76 -29.21
CA ALA A 143 2.04 13.32 -29.45
C ALA A 143 3.42 12.81 -29.00
N SER A 144 4.46 13.66 -29.12
CA SER A 144 5.80 13.36 -28.61
C SER A 144 5.86 13.36 -27.08
N SER A 145 5.15 14.26 -26.38
CA SER A 145 5.07 14.23 -24.91
C SER A 145 4.38 12.96 -24.40
N VAL A 146 3.27 12.56 -25.05
CA VAL A 146 2.57 11.31 -24.74
C VAL A 146 3.49 10.10 -24.93
N ALA A 147 4.30 10.06 -26.00
CA ALA A 147 5.27 8.99 -26.20
C ALA A 147 6.34 8.92 -25.09
N ILE A 148 6.82 10.08 -24.62
CA ILE A 148 7.76 10.17 -23.49
C ILE A 148 7.09 9.71 -22.19
N ALA A 149 5.87 10.17 -21.93
CA ALA A 149 5.08 9.77 -20.76
C ALA A 149 4.81 8.26 -20.75
N TYR A 150 4.50 7.66 -21.91
CA TYR A 150 4.34 6.22 -22.05
C TYR A 150 5.63 5.47 -21.72
N TRP A 151 6.79 5.94 -22.23
CA TRP A 151 8.07 5.31 -21.92
C TRP A 151 8.42 5.42 -20.42
N TYR A 152 8.15 6.59 -19.82
CA TYR A 152 8.32 6.81 -18.39
C TYR A 152 7.40 5.90 -17.56
N GLY A 153 6.11 5.80 -17.92
CA GLY A 153 5.15 4.90 -17.28
C GLY A 153 5.60 3.44 -17.35
N LYS A 154 6.10 2.98 -18.51
CA LYS A 154 6.66 1.63 -18.65
C LYS A 154 7.89 1.40 -17.77
N LYS A 155 8.75 2.41 -17.59
CA LYS A 155 9.89 2.36 -16.67
C LYS A 155 9.42 2.25 -15.22
N GLN A 156 8.40 3.03 -14.84
CA GLN A 156 7.82 2.98 -13.50
C GLN A 156 7.16 1.63 -13.21
N SER A 157 6.36 1.09 -14.14
CA SER A 157 5.76 -0.25 -14.01
C SER A 157 6.79 -1.33 -13.68
N LYS A 158 7.95 -1.33 -14.35
CA LYS A 158 9.05 -2.27 -14.05
C LYS A 158 9.67 -2.05 -12.68
N LEU A 159 9.74 -0.81 -12.22
CA LEU A 159 10.23 -0.48 -10.87
C LEU A 159 9.27 -1.02 -9.80
N TYR A 160 7.96 -0.87 -10.00
CA TYR A 160 6.93 -1.45 -9.13
C TYR A 160 7.06 -2.97 -9.06
N GLU A 161 7.12 -3.67 -10.20
CA GLU A 161 7.31 -5.13 -10.23
C GLU A 161 8.56 -5.58 -9.47
N LYS A 162 9.70 -4.90 -9.68
CA LYS A 162 10.96 -5.22 -9.01
C LYS A 162 10.87 -5.02 -7.50
N ASN A 163 10.28 -3.91 -7.06
CA ASN A 163 10.18 -3.58 -5.64
C ASN A 163 9.12 -4.42 -4.93
N LYS A 164 8.01 -4.77 -5.59
CA LYS A 164 7.01 -5.73 -5.11
C LYS A 164 7.65 -7.09 -4.82
N LYS A 165 8.44 -7.59 -5.79
CA LYS A 165 9.20 -8.84 -5.58
C LYS A 165 10.17 -8.75 -4.40
N LYS A 166 10.89 -7.63 -4.26
CA LYS A 166 11.79 -7.40 -3.14
C LYS A 166 11.04 -7.34 -1.80
N TYR A 167 9.87 -6.73 -1.78
CA TYR A 167 8.99 -6.69 -0.61
C TYR A 167 8.58 -8.11 -0.22
N ASP A 168 8.09 -8.92 -1.16
CA ASP A 168 7.65 -10.30 -0.90
C ASP A 168 8.79 -11.18 -0.36
N GLU A 169 9.97 -11.10 -0.97
CA GLU A 169 11.17 -11.83 -0.51
C GLU A 169 11.57 -11.42 0.91
N LEU A 170 11.65 -10.12 1.17
CA LEU A 170 12.02 -9.57 2.48
C LEU A 170 10.97 -9.89 3.56
N TYR A 171 9.68 -9.90 3.19
CA TYR A 171 8.57 -10.23 4.08
C TYR A 171 8.65 -11.68 4.53
N ILE A 172 8.88 -12.61 3.58
CA ILE A 172 9.06 -14.03 3.88
C ILE A 172 10.33 -14.27 4.71
N GLU A 173 11.44 -13.62 4.37
CA GLU A 173 12.69 -13.73 5.14
C GLU A 173 12.49 -13.27 6.59
N THR A 174 11.88 -12.11 6.77
CA THR A 174 11.66 -11.52 8.10
C THR A 174 10.71 -12.38 8.94
N LEU A 175 9.66 -12.96 8.35
CA LEU A 175 8.80 -13.92 9.04
C LEU A 175 9.57 -15.13 9.54
N LYS A 176 10.48 -15.69 8.72
CA LYS A 176 11.32 -16.83 9.13
C LYS A 176 12.23 -16.48 10.30
N ILE A 177 12.85 -15.29 10.31
CA ILE A 177 13.72 -14.86 11.40
C ILE A 177 12.90 -14.64 12.69
N ILE A 178 11.69 -14.08 12.59
CA ILE A 178 10.77 -13.95 13.72
C ILE A 178 10.42 -15.32 14.30
N GLU A 179 10.04 -16.28 13.45
CA GLU A 179 9.73 -17.66 13.87
C GLU A 179 10.94 -18.32 14.54
N GLU A 180 12.16 -18.10 14.02
CA GLU A 180 13.39 -18.61 14.62
C GLU A 180 13.63 -18.03 16.03
N LEU A 181 13.47 -16.72 16.21
CA LEU A 181 13.60 -16.07 17.51
C LEU A 181 12.53 -16.51 18.50
N GLU A 182 11.29 -16.75 18.04
CA GLU A 182 10.19 -17.26 18.85
C GLU A 182 10.47 -18.71 19.30
N ASN A 183 10.94 -19.57 18.39
CA ASN A 183 11.34 -20.94 18.71
C ASN A 183 12.51 -20.99 19.71
N ASN A 184 13.43 -20.03 19.64
CA ASN A 184 14.52 -19.88 20.58
C ASN A 184 14.10 -19.21 21.91
N SER A 185 12.81 -18.93 22.10
CA SER A 185 12.24 -18.26 23.27
C SER A 185 12.87 -16.89 23.56
N CYS A 186 13.35 -16.21 22.51
CA CYS A 186 13.95 -14.88 22.62
C CYS A 186 12.89 -13.78 22.54
N ILE A 187 11.82 -13.99 21.77
CA ILE A 187 10.69 -13.07 21.67
C ILE A 187 9.38 -13.87 21.66
N LYS A 188 8.26 -13.19 21.87
CA LYS A 188 6.94 -13.69 21.49
C LYS A 188 6.34 -12.75 20.48
N LYS A 189 5.87 -13.28 19.36
CA LYS A 189 5.31 -12.46 18.28
C LYS A 189 4.05 -11.70 18.73
N SER A 190 3.26 -12.30 19.62
CA SER A 190 2.08 -11.66 20.22
C SER A 190 2.40 -10.34 20.91
N ASP A 191 3.54 -10.27 21.56
CA ASP A 191 3.94 -9.13 22.40
C ASP A 191 4.41 -7.96 21.52
N LEU A 192 4.68 -8.22 20.24
CA LEU A 192 5.07 -7.25 19.22
C LEU A 192 3.88 -6.72 18.41
N LEU A 193 2.69 -7.32 18.54
CA LEU A 193 1.53 -6.89 17.77
C LEU A 193 1.02 -5.54 18.27
N ILE A 194 0.87 -4.61 17.33
CA ILE A 194 0.26 -3.31 17.59
C ILE A 194 -1.26 -3.51 17.59
N SER A 195 -1.92 -3.17 18.70
CA SER A 195 -3.38 -3.29 18.85
C SER A 195 -4.15 -2.04 18.43
N GLU A 196 -3.52 -0.87 18.48
CA GLU A 196 -4.14 0.42 18.17
C GLU A 196 -3.18 1.28 17.35
N CYS A 197 -3.69 1.99 16.34
CA CYS A 197 -2.93 2.97 15.58
C CYS A 197 -3.14 4.36 16.16
N GLU A 198 -2.07 5.02 16.62
CA GLU A 198 -2.16 6.42 17.05
C GLU A 198 -2.40 7.39 15.88
N GLU A 199 -2.09 7.00 14.64
CA GLU A 199 -2.26 7.82 13.44
C GLU A 199 -3.71 7.93 12.93
N HIS A 200 -4.66 7.22 13.53
CA HIS A 200 -6.08 7.26 13.16
C HIS A 200 -6.96 8.13 14.09
N VAL A 201 -6.33 8.95 14.95
CA VAL A 201 -7.00 9.90 15.86
C VAL A 201 -7.20 11.27 15.22
#